data_AF-A1VWY3-F1
#
_entry.id   AF-A1VWY3-F1
#
_cell.length_a   1.000
_cell.length_b   1.000
_cell.length_c   1.000
_cell.angle_alpha   90.00
_cell.angle_beta   90.00
_cell.angle_gamma   90.00
#
_symmetry.space_group_name_H-M   'P 1'
#
loop_
_entity.id
_entity.type
_entity.pdbx_description
1 polymer ?
#
loop_
_entity_poly.entity_id
_entity_poly.type
_entity_poly.pdbx_seq_one_letter_code
_entity_poly.pdbx_strand_id
1 'polypeptide(L)'
;MVMDQAGWHIAQELEVPHNIRLVLLSPYSPEINPAEHIWDALREDCIGNTAFASLEAADKALSKGLRSLESDHERMQSLTGFSWITSISLKAK
;
A
#
# COMPACT_ATOMS: atom_id res chain seq x y z
N MET A 1 9.51 4.50 3.63
CA MET A 1 8.47 4.25 2.62
C MET A 1 9.00 3.26 1.61
N VAL A 2 8.26 2.19 1.35
CA VAL A 2 8.56 1.21 0.29
C VAL A 2 7.61 1.52 -0.87
N MET A 3 8.13 1.57 -2.10
CA MET A 3 7.35 1.95 -3.28
C MET A 3 7.87 1.24 -4.52
N ASP A 4 7.02 1.07 -5.53
CA ASP A 4 7.42 0.61 -6.85
C ASP A 4 8.21 1.70 -7.61
N GLN A 5 8.58 1.40 -8.85
CA GLN A 5 9.32 2.31 -9.73
C GLN A 5 8.42 2.97 -10.80
N ALA A 6 7.16 3.30 -10.48
CA ALA A 6 6.34 4.10 -11.38
C ALA A 6 7.05 5.41 -11.76
N GLY A 7 6.80 5.94 -12.98
CA GLY A 7 7.54 7.08 -13.51
C GLY A 7 7.56 8.31 -12.57
N TRP A 8 6.43 8.60 -11.91
CA TRP A 8 6.32 9.68 -10.93
C TRP A 8 7.06 9.42 -9.61
N HIS A 9 7.32 8.16 -9.25
CA HIS A 9 8.10 7.79 -8.07
C HIS A 9 9.61 8.00 -8.25
N ILE A 10 10.09 7.98 -9.49
CA ILE A 10 11.52 8.10 -9.84
C ILE A 10 11.87 9.40 -10.57
N ALA A 11 10.91 10.32 -10.74
CA ALA A 11 11.08 11.59 -11.45
C ALA A 11 12.06 12.57 -10.75
N GLN A 12 12.45 12.29 -9.49
CA GLN A 12 13.36 13.11 -8.66
C GLN A 12 12.85 14.53 -8.34
N GLU A 13 11.61 14.86 -8.68
CA GLU A 13 10.96 16.13 -8.31
C GLU A 13 10.30 16.10 -6.91
N LEU A 14 10.22 14.92 -6.28
CA LEU A 14 9.67 14.79 -4.93
C LEU A 14 10.69 15.25 -3.88
N GLU A 15 10.35 16.29 -3.13
CA GLU A 15 11.07 16.68 -1.92
C GLU A 15 10.79 15.65 -0.80
N VAL A 16 11.78 14.81 -0.49
CA VAL A 16 11.64 13.79 0.56
C VAL A 16 11.96 14.40 1.92
N PRO A 17 11.04 14.36 2.90
CA PRO A 17 11.31 14.83 4.25
C PRO A 17 12.51 14.14 4.90
N HIS A 18 13.26 14.86 5.75
CA HIS A 18 14.49 14.36 6.38
C HIS A 18 14.29 13.11 7.26
N ASN A 19 13.04 12.78 7.63
CA ASN A 19 12.68 11.63 8.46
C ASN A 19 12.10 10.48 7.64
N ILE A 20 12.08 10.59 6.31
CA ILE A 20 11.59 9.56 5.40
C ILE A 20 12.73 9.06 4.54
N ARG A 21 12.84 7.74 4.44
CA ARG A 21 13.69 7.07 3.45
C ARG A 21 12.81 6.37 2.43
N LEU A 22 13.15 6.53 1.15
CA LEU A 22 12.55 5.76 0.06
C LEU A 22 13.33 4.46 -0.18
N VAL A 23 12.60 3.36 -0.33
CA VAL A 23 13.11 2.05 -0.71
C VAL A 23 12.33 1.61 -1.95
N LEU A 24 13.01 1.62 -3.09
CA LEU A 24 12.42 1.21 -4.36
C LEU A 24 12.47 -0.30 -4.49
N LEU A 25 11.33 -0.91 -4.81
CA LEU A 25 11.23 -2.32 -5.13
C LEU A 25 11.86 -2.63 -6.49
N SER A 26 12.30 -3.87 -6.70
CA SER A 26 12.67 -4.34 -8.03
C SER A 26 11.51 -4.18 -9.02
N PRO A 27 11.76 -3.91 -10.31
CA PRO A 27 10.70 -3.84 -11.30
C PRO A 27 9.89 -5.14 -11.36
N TYR A 28 8.59 -5.03 -11.64
CA TYR A 28 7.68 -6.17 -11.82
C TYR A 28 7.65 -7.14 -10.62
N SER A 29 7.75 -6.63 -9.39
CA SER A 29 7.70 -7.45 -8.17
C SER A 29 6.47 -7.10 -7.29
N PRO A 30 5.23 -7.27 -7.80
CA PRO A 30 4.02 -6.99 -7.02
C PRO A 30 3.88 -7.89 -5.79
N GLU A 31 4.46 -9.09 -5.81
CA GLU A 31 4.37 -10.08 -4.73
C GLU A 31 5.04 -9.61 -3.43
N ILE A 32 5.94 -8.64 -3.52
CA ILE A 32 6.63 -8.04 -2.37
C ILE A 32 6.20 -6.59 -2.10
N ASN A 33 5.18 -6.08 -2.80
CA ASN A 33 4.65 -4.74 -2.62
C ASN A 33 3.50 -4.75 -1.60
N PRO A 34 3.66 -4.18 -0.38
CA PRO A 34 2.61 -4.15 0.62
C PRO A 34 1.30 -3.51 0.14
N ALA A 35 1.39 -2.52 -0.76
CA ALA A 35 0.19 -1.86 -1.28
C ALA A 35 -0.66 -2.81 -2.13
N GLU A 36 -0.05 -3.69 -2.93
CA GLU A 36 -0.77 -4.68 -3.74
C GLU A 36 -1.51 -5.69 -2.86
N HIS A 37 -0.90 -6.12 -1.75
CA HIS A 37 -1.53 -7.06 -0.81
C HIS A 37 -2.74 -6.43 -0.10
N ILE A 38 -2.69 -5.13 0.22
CA ILE A 38 -3.86 -4.39 0.74
C ILE A 38 -4.95 -4.34 -0.33
N TRP A 39 -4.60 -4.05 -1.58
CA TRP A 39 -5.57 -3.98 -2.69
C TRP A 39 -6.21 -5.33 -3.01
N ASP A 40 -5.44 -6.42 -2.95
CA ASP A 40 -5.97 -7.78 -3.08
C ASP A 40 -7.00 -8.07 -2.00
N ALA A 41 -6.69 -7.81 -0.73
CA ALA A 41 -7.61 -8.00 0.39
C ALA A 41 -8.90 -7.16 0.24
N LEU A 42 -8.78 -5.89 -0.16
CA LEU A 42 -9.94 -5.02 -0.39
C LEU A 42 -10.82 -5.53 -1.55
N ARG A 43 -10.21 -6.01 -2.63
CA ARG A 43 -10.94 -6.57 -3.77
C ARG A 43 -11.68 -7.84 -3.38
N GLU A 44 -11.07 -8.73 -2.62
CA GLU A 44 -11.73 -9.98 -2.20
C GLU A 44 -12.86 -9.71 -1.21
N ASP A 45 -12.64 -8.83 -0.23
CA ASP A 45 -13.56 -8.68 0.90
C ASP A 45 -14.67 -7.65 0.68
N CYS A 46 -14.39 -6.58 -0.07
CA CYS A 46 -15.18 -5.36 0.01
C CYS A 46 -15.81 -4.93 -1.32
N ILE A 47 -15.06 -5.00 -2.43
CA ILE A 47 -15.45 -4.35 -3.69
C ILE A 47 -15.39 -5.25 -4.93
N GLY A 48 -15.02 -6.52 -4.77
CA GLY A 48 -14.87 -7.47 -5.87
C GLY A 48 -16.16 -7.64 -6.67
N ASN A 49 -16.01 -7.63 -8.01
CA ASN A 49 -17.11 -7.82 -8.97
C ASN A 49 -18.36 -6.95 -8.70
N THR A 50 -18.19 -5.79 -8.06
CA THR A 50 -19.28 -4.90 -7.69
C THR A 50 -19.33 -3.71 -8.64
N ALA A 51 -20.48 -3.53 -9.30
CA ALA A 51 -20.74 -2.33 -10.09
C ALA A 51 -21.31 -1.23 -9.20
N PHE A 52 -20.65 -0.08 -9.14
CA PHE A 52 -21.10 1.07 -8.35
C PHE A 52 -21.86 2.06 -9.23
N ALA A 53 -22.97 2.60 -8.70
CA ALA A 53 -23.81 3.57 -9.40
C ALA A 53 -23.17 4.97 -9.53
N SER A 54 -22.14 5.26 -8.73
CA SER A 54 -21.40 6.52 -8.74
C SER A 54 -20.01 6.34 -8.13
N LEU A 55 -19.15 7.33 -8.36
CA LEU A 55 -17.85 7.41 -7.70
C LEU A 55 -18.00 7.50 -6.17
N GLU A 56 -18.98 8.26 -5.69
CA GLU A 56 -19.29 8.39 -4.25
C GLU A 56 -19.62 7.03 -3.62
N ALA A 57 -20.36 6.17 -4.34
CA ALA A 57 -20.71 4.84 -3.86
C ALA A 57 -19.46 3.93 -3.78
N ALA A 58 -18.57 4.01 -4.77
CA ALA A 58 -17.30 3.29 -4.76
C ALA A 58 -16.39 3.77 -3.63
N ASP A 59 -16.24 5.09 -3.45
CA ASP A 59 -15.42 5.68 -2.40
C ASP A 59 -15.91 5.28 -1.01
N LYS A 60 -17.23 5.33 -0.76
CA LYS A 60 -17.81 4.92 0.53
C LYS A 60 -17.55 3.45 0.83
N ALA A 61 -17.67 2.57 -0.16
CA ALA A 61 -17.41 1.14 -0.01
C ALA A 61 -15.93 0.87 0.29
N LEU A 62 -15.04 1.47 -0.51
CA LEU A 62 -13.59 1.35 -0.34
C LEU A 62 -13.13 1.90 1.02
N SER A 63 -13.59 3.10 1.39
CA SER A 63 -13.30 3.74 2.68
C SER A 63 -13.77 2.89 3.87
N LYS A 64 -14.90 2.19 3.74
CA LYS A 64 -15.36 1.25 4.77
C LYS A 64 -14.43 0.04 4.88
N GLY A 65 -14.02 -0.54 3.76
CA GLY A 65 -13.07 -1.65 3.73
C GLY A 65 -11.72 -1.29 4.34
N LEU A 66 -11.18 -0.12 3.96
CA LEU A 66 -9.93 0.41 4.50
C LEU A 66 -9.98 0.59 6.02
N ARG A 67 -11.06 1.18 6.57
CA ARG A 67 -11.22 1.31 8.03
C ARG A 67 -11.31 -0.05 8.74
N SER A 68 -11.93 -1.04 8.09
CA SER A 68 -12.00 -2.39 8.65
C SER A 68 -10.61 -3.01 8.74
N LEU A 69 -9.80 -2.90 7.68
CA LEU A 69 -8.42 -3.36 7.67
C LEU A 69 -7.58 -2.59 8.69
N GLU A 70 -7.69 -1.26 8.74
CA GLU A 70 -6.98 -0.41 9.72
C GLU A 70 -7.25 -0.86 11.16
N SER A 71 -8.49 -1.27 11.48
CA SER A 71 -8.85 -1.74 12.82
C SER A 71 -8.34 -3.15 13.15
N ASP A 72 -7.92 -3.93 12.15
CA ASP A 72 -7.40 -5.29 12.29
C ASP A 72 -5.87 -5.31 12.15
N HIS A 73 -5.19 -4.99 13.25
CA HIS A 73 -3.73 -4.86 13.25
C HIS A 73 -3.01 -6.18 12.92
N GLU A 74 -3.52 -7.32 13.37
CA GLU A 74 -2.90 -8.62 13.09
C GLU A 74 -2.95 -8.94 11.60
N ARG A 75 -4.10 -8.69 10.96
CA ARG A 75 -4.25 -8.86 9.53
C ARG A 75 -3.43 -7.85 8.73
N MET A 76 -3.40 -6.59 9.13
CA MET A 76 -2.54 -5.59 8.48
C MET A 76 -1.07 -5.99 8.55
N GLN A 77 -0.63 -6.51 9.70
CA GLN A 77 0.73 -7.01 9.85
C GLN A 77 0.99 -8.25 8.99
N SER A 78 0.04 -9.18 8.86
CA SER A 78 0.24 -10.37 8.02
C SER A 78 0.32 -10.04 6.52
N LEU A 79 -0.42 -9.02 6.06
CA LEU A 79 -0.41 -8.56 4.67
C LEU A 79 0.83 -7.72 4.31
N THR A 80 1.35 -6.94 5.26
CA THR A 80 2.35 -5.89 4.94
C THR A 80 3.68 -6.05 5.68
N GLY A 81 3.71 -6.84 6.75
CA GLY A 81 4.82 -7.00 7.69
C GLY A 81 5.89 -7.96 7.20
N PHE A 82 6.33 -7.83 5.95
CA PHE A 82 7.42 -8.65 5.41
C PHE A 82 8.68 -8.51 6.30
N SER A 83 9.30 -9.64 6.63
CA SER A 83 10.46 -9.68 7.53
C SER A 83 11.60 -8.76 7.07
N TRP A 84 11.80 -8.66 5.76
CA TRP A 84 12.81 -7.76 5.20
C TRP A 84 12.44 -6.29 5.43
N ILE A 85 11.16 -5.89 5.30
CA ILE A 85 10.70 -4.51 5.55
C ILE A 85 10.89 -4.13 7.01
N THR A 86 10.43 -4.99 7.92
CA THR A 86 10.50 -4.75 9.36
C THR A 86 11.94 -4.78 9.91
N SER A 87 12.89 -5.29 9.11
CA SER A 87 14.31 -5.34 9.46
C SER A 87 15.15 -4.23 8.81
N ILE A 88 14.55 -3.33 8.02
CA ILE A 88 15.28 -2.23 7.37
C ILE A 88 15.75 -1.21 8.41
N SER A 89 16.98 -0.70 8.26
CA SER A 89 17.45 0.48 8.99
C SER A 89 16.55 1.70 8.71
N LEU A 90 15.95 2.22 9.78
CA LEU A 90 15.07 3.40 9.75
C LEU A 90 15.82 4.73 9.78
N LYS A 91 17.16 4.72 9.71
CA LYS A 91 17.94 5.95 9.60
C LYS A 91 17.76 6.55 8.20
N ALA A 92 17.06 7.68 8.13
CA ALA A 92 17.03 8.52 6.94
C ALA A 92 18.44 9.11 6.69
N LYS A 93 18.77 9.34 5.42
CA LYS A 93 20.06 9.93 5.01
C LYS A 93 20.01 11.44 5.15
#